data_AF-A0A521E1N2-F1
#
_entry.id   AF-A0A521E1N2-F1
#
_cell.length_a   1.000
_cell.length_b   1.000
_cell.length_c   1.000
_cell.angle_alpha   90.00
_cell.angle_beta   90.00
_cell.angle_gamma   90.00
#
_symmetry.space_group_name_H-M   'P 1'
#
loop_
_entity.id
_entity.type
_entity.pdbx_description
1 polymer ?
#
loop_
_entity_poly.entity_id
_entity_poly.type
_entity_poly.pdbx_seq_one_letter_code
_entity_poly.pdbx_strand_id
1 'polypeptide(L)'
;MEYSTFGRHVAMDAWGVDFDLLNDAPLLEKHMRAAAKKCGATVLSSQSKFFEPQGATVLLLLSESHLSIHTYPEKGFAALDCYTCGHDVDPVIAIRYMVDVLKPTQAFEKVMKRGDGPIEVIQPDMPIHVKKVI
;
A
#
# COMPACT_ATOMS: atom_id res chain seq x y z
N MET A 1 25.94 -5.11 -15.33
CA MET A 1 25.09 -5.04 -14.13
C MET A 1 24.05 -6.11 -14.28
N GLU A 2 24.05 -7.08 -13.38
CA GLU A 2 22.99 -8.07 -13.30
C GLU A 2 21.84 -7.45 -12.53
N TYR A 3 20.64 -7.46 -13.10
CA TYR A 3 19.45 -6.96 -12.42
C TYR A 3 18.90 -8.08 -11.55
N SER A 4 18.79 -7.82 -10.25
CA SER A 4 18.18 -8.78 -9.34
C SER A 4 16.68 -8.89 -9.62
N THR A 5 16.17 -10.11 -9.66
CA THR A 5 14.74 -10.40 -9.73
C THR A 5 14.07 -10.30 -8.35
N PHE A 6 14.87 -10.24 -7.28
CA PHE A 6 14.37 -10.14 -5.91
C PHE A 6 13.45 -8.93 -5.73
N GLY A 7 12.35 -9.14 -5.03
CA GLY A 7 11.47 -8.09 -4.58
C GLY A 7 10.64 -8.48 -3.38
N ARG A 8 10.04 -7.47 -2.74
CA ARG A 8 9.14 -7.64 -1.60
C ARG A 8 7.79 -7.03 -1.96
N HIS A 9 6.73 -7.80 -1.79
CA HIS A 9 5.35 -7.38 -2.04
C HIS A 9 4.55 -7.43 -0.75
N VAL A 10 4.00 -6.31 -0.34
CA VAL A 10 3.10 -6.21 0.83
C VAL A 10 1.68 -6.01 0.33
N ALA A 11 0.79 -6.92 0.69
CA ALA A 11 -0.65 -6.79 0.53
C ALA A 11 -1.28 -6.48 1.89
N MET A 12 -2.21 -5.53 1.94
CA MET A 12 -2.83 -5.04 3.17
C MET A 12 -4.33 -4.84 2.98
N ASP A 13 -5.10 -5.47 3.86
CA ASP A 13 -6.54 -5.21 4.03
C ASP A 13 -6.75 -4.31 5.25
N ALA A 14 -7.28 -3.10 5.03
CA ALA A 14 -7.57 -2.11 6.05
C ALA A 14 -9.09 -1.91 6.21
N TRP A 15 -9.60 -2.05 7.43
CA TRP A 15 -11.03 -2.03 7.76
C TRP A 15 -11.41 -0.96 8.78
N GLY A 16 -12.62 -0.41 8.65
CA GLY A 16 -13.12 0.67 9.49
C GLY A 16 -12.40 1.99 9.25
N VAL A 17 -12.03 2.27 8.00
CA VAL A 17 -11.49 3.56 7.55
C VAL A 17 -12.64 4.54 7.32
N ASP A 18 -12.37 5.82 7.59
CA ASP A 18 -13.31 6.92 7.37
C ASP A 18 -13.80 7.00 5.91
N PHE A 19 -15.11 7.24 5.74
CA PHE A 19 -15.76 7.26 4.44
C PHE A 19 -15.20 8.37 3.53
N ASP A 20 -15.08 9.59 4.04
CA ASP A 20 -14.68 10.75 3.24
C ASP A 20 -13.23 10.58 2.76
N LEU A 21 -12.36 10.03 3.63
CA LEU A 21 -10.99 9.70 3.26
C LEU A 21 -10.92 8.62 2.16
N LEU A 22 -11.75 7.56 2.26
CA LEU A 22 -11.82 6.52 1.23
C LEU A 22 -12.40 7.03 -0.10
N ASN A 23 -13.16 8.13 -0.06
CA ASN A 23 -13.86 8.69 -1.21
C ASN A 23 -13.13 9.89 -1.86
N ASP A 24 -11.92 10.24 -1.41
CA ASP A 24 -11.11 11.36 -1.92
C ASP A 24 -9.88 10.86 -2.68
N ALA A 25 -10.05 10.59 -3.98
CA ALA A 25 -8.96 10.09 -4.83
C ALA A 25 -7.73 11.04 -4.90
N PRO A 26 -7.87 12.37 -5.06
CA PRO A 26 -6.73 13.29 -5.00
C PRO A 26 -5.96 13.24 -3.67
N LEU A 27 -6.66 13.17 -2.54
CA LEU A 27 -6.02 13.07 -1.22
C LEU A 27 -5.28 11.74 -1.06
N LEU A 28 -5.89 10.63 -1.46
CA LEU A 28 -5.25 9.32 -1.46
C LEU A 28 -3.98 9.32 -2.33
N GLU A 29 -4.03 9.86 -3.55
CA GLU A 29 -2.85 9.96 -4.41
C GLU A 29 -1.72 10.78 -3.76
N LYS A 30 -2.04 11.91 -3.15
CA LYS A 30 -1.07 12.74 -2.41
C LYS A 30 -0.38 11.93 -1.31
N HIS A 31 -1.14 11.16 -0.53
CA HIS A 31 -0.57 10.34 0.54
C HIS A 31 0.23 9.16 -0.02
N MET A 32 -0.21 8.49 -1.07
CA MET A 32 0.56 7.41 -1.69
C MET A 32 1.89 7.91 -2.26
N ARG A 33 1.94 9.10 -2.85
CA ARG A 33 3.20 9.70 -3.33
C ARG A 33 4.16 9.99 -2.16
N ALA A 34 3.62 10.43 -1.03
CA ALA A 34 4.41 10.60 0.19
C ALA A 34 4.89 9.26 0.77
N ALA A 35 4.07 8.21 0.70
CA ALA A 35 4.41 6.84 1.11
C ALA A 35 5.57 6.28 0.28
N ALA A 36 5.47 6.40 -1.05
CA ALA A 36 6.52 5.99 -1.99
C ALA A 36 7.84 6.73 -1.72
N LYS A 37 7.79 8.04 -1.49
CA LYS A 37 8.99 8.81 -1.14
C LYS A 37 9.61 8.34 0.18
N LYS A 38 8.80 7.96 1.18
CA LYS A 38 9.27 7.51 2.49
C LYS A 38 9.93 6.13 2.45
N CYS A 39 9.48 5.22 1.59
CA CYS A 39 10.14 3.93 1.41
C CYS A 39 11.39 3.99 0.52
N GLY A 40 11.71 5.16 -0.07
CA GLY A 40 12.85 5.34 -0.98
C GLY A 40 12.52 5.07 -2.45
N ALA A 41 11.25 4.81 -2.78
CA ALA A 41 10.84 4.56 -4.17
C ALA A 41 10.77 5.85 -4.99
N THR A 42 11.11 5.74 -6.27
CA THR A 42 10.93 6.81 -7.25
C THR A 42 9.61 6.62 -7.99
N VAL A 43 8.73 7.61 -7.94
CA VAL A 43 7.44 7.59 -8.67
C VAL A 43 7.67 8.08 -10.11
N LEU A 44 7.35 7.25 -11.09
CA LEU A 44 7.42 7.59 -12.52
C LEU A 44 6.15 8.27 -13.00
N SER A 45 4.99 7.74 -12.61
CA SER A 45 3.68 8.28 -12.97
C SER A 45 2.61 7.83 -11.97
N SER A 46 1.44 8.46 -12.04
CA SER A 46 0.25 8.06 -11.28
C SER A 46 -0.96 7.99 -12.20
N GLN A 47 -1.93 7.17 -11.82
CA GLN A 47 -3.28 7.17 -12.36
C GLN A 47 -4.27 7.03 -11.22
N SER A 48 -5.34 7.82 -11.25
CA SER A 48 -6.43 7.75 -10.28
C SER A 48 -7.77 7.67 -11.00
N LYS A 49 -8.70 6.86 -10.49
CA LYS A 49 -10.06 6.77 -10.98
C LYS A 49 -11.02 6.82 -9.81
N PHE A 50 -11.91 7.82 -9.83
CA PHE A 50 -13.12 7.83 -9.01
C PHE A 50 -14.20 6.98 -9.69
N PHE A 51 -14.97 6.25 -8.89
CA PHE A 51 -16.11 5.43 -9.31
C PHE A 51 -17.41 6.03 -8.81
N GLU A 52 -18.47 5.91 -9.60
CA GLU A 52 -19.81 6.31 -9.19
C GLU A 52 -20.52 5.11 -8.52
N PRO A 53 -21.23 5.31 -7.40
CA PRO A 53 -21.44 6.60 -6.70
C PRO A 53 -20.30 7.00 -5.75
N GLN A 54 -19.33 6.11 -5.52
CA GLN A 54 -18.23 6.32 -4.56
C GLN A 54 -17.08 5.34 -4.78
N GLY A 55 -15.96 5.62 -4.12
CA GLY A 55 -14.77 4.79 -4.13
C GLY A 55 -13.76 5.22 -5.19
N ALA A 56 -12.54 4.76 -4.99
CA ALA A 56 -11.41 5.16 -5.79
C ALA A 56 -10.44 3.99 -6.01
N THR A 57 -9.79 4.02 -7.16
CA THR A 57 -8.53 3.30 -7.39
C THR A 57 -7.45 4.32 -7.65
N VAL A 58 -6.30 4.18 -6.99
CA VAL A 58 -5.10 4.94 -7.29
C VAL A 58 -3.94 3.97 -7.48
N LEU A 59 -3.16 4.19 -8.53
CA LEU A 59 -1.99 3.39 -8.89
C LEU A 59 -0.81 4.31 -9.16
N LEU A 60 0.30 4.05 -8.47
CA LEU A 60 1.59 4.67 -8.73
C LEU A 60 2.49 3.67 -9.44
N LEU A 61 3.00 4.07 -10.61
CA LEU A 61 4.09 3.38 -11.27
C LEU A 61 5.40 3.81 -10.61
N LEU A 62 6.17 2.86 -10.10
CA LEU A 62 7.45 3.10 -9.48
C LEU A 62 8.57 2.77 -10.48
N SER A 63 9.78 3.29 -10.28
CA SER A 63 10.98 2.88 -11.03
C SER A 63 11.17 1.37 -11.01
N GLU A 64 10.73 0.75 -9.91
CA GLU A 64 10.77 -0.68 -9.68
C GLU A 64 9.41 -1.15 -9.13
N SER A 65 8.49 -1.50 -10.03
CA SER A 65 7.14 -2.04 -9.79
C SER A 65 6.03 -1.02 -9.45
N HIS A 66 5.32 -1.10 -8.32
CA HIS A 66 4.08 -0.31 -8.09
C HIS A 66 3.62 -0.14 -6.63
N LEU A 67 2.77 0.86 -6.41
CA LEU A 67 1.96 1.04 -5.19
C LEU A 67 0.51 1.34 -5.58
N SER A 68 -0.45 0.57 -5.09
CA SER A 68 -1.89 0.74 -5.37
C SER A 68 -2.76 0.78 -4.11
N ILE A 69 -3.93 1.41 -4.25
CA ILE A 69 -5.05 1.33 -3.31
C ILE A 69 -6.37 1.19 -4.07
N HIS A 70 -7.26 0.37 -3.55
CA HIS A 70 -8.65 0.23 -3.97
C HIS A 70 -9.56 0.45 -2.77
N THR A 71 -10.54 1.35 -2.88
CA THR A 71 -11.39 1.72 -1.75
C THR A 71 -12.86 1.35 -1.96
N TYR A 72 -13.51 0.99 -0.86
CA TYR A 72 -14.94 0.68 -0.76
C TYR A 72 -15.51 1.46 0.44
N PRO A 73 -15.82 2.77 0.26
CA PRO A 73 -16.24 3.65 1.35
C PRO A 73 -17.43 3.11 2.17
N GLU A 74 -18.42 2.48 1.53
CA GLU A 74 -19.61 1.92 2.18
C GLU A 74 -19.30 0.78 3.15
N LYS A 75 -18.13 0.15 3.00
CA LYS A 75 -17.66 -0.93 3.87
C LYS A 75 -16.58 -0.46 4.83
N GLY A 76 -16.16 0.81 4.73
CA GLY A 76 -14.98 1.31 5.43
C GLY A 76 -13.72 0.51 5.09
N PHE A 77 -13.60 0.01 3.85
CA PHE A 77 -12.54 -0.92 3.44
C PHE A 77 -11.59 -0.31 2.40
N ALA A 78 -10.30 -0.58 2.57
CA ALA A 78 -9.28 -0.35 1.55
C ALA A 78 -8.36 -1.57 1.42
N ALA A 79 -8.10 -1.98 0.18
CA ALA A 79 -7.03 -2.91 -0.17
C ALA A 79 -5.82 -2.11 -0.66
N LEU A 80 -4.65 -2.34 -0.09
CA LEU A 80 -3.39 -1.72 -0.53
C LEU A 80 -2.39 -2.79 -0.96
N ASP A 81 -1.63 -2.48 -2.01
CA ASP A 81 -0.52 -3.30 -2.48
C ASP A 81 0.71 -2.42 -2.68
N CYS A 82 1.83 -2.77 -2.07
CA CYS A 82 3.13 -2.14 -2.32
C CYS A 82 4.14 -3.20 -2.72
N TYR A 83 4.47 -3.22 -4.01
CA TYR A 83 5.54 -4.05 -4.54
C TYR A 83 6.75 -3.15 -4.81
N THR A 84 7.95 -3.66 -4.49
CA THR A 84 9.22 -3.01 -4.80
C THR A 84 10.26 -4.08 -5.14
N CYS A 85 11.18 -3.78 -6.05
CA CYS A 85 12.32 -4.65 -6.35
C CYS A 85 13.55 -4.24 -5.52
N GLY A 86 14.55 -5.12 -5.49
CA GLY A 86 15.82 -4.86 -4.82
C GLY A 86 15.74 -4.87 -3.29
N HIS A 87 16.88 -4.55 -2.66
CA HIS A 87 17.04 -4.59 -1.21
C HIS A 87 16.91 -3.22 -0.54
N ASP A 88 17.09 -2.14 -1.31
CA ASP A 88 17.21 -0.78 -0.79
C ASP A 88 15.86 -0.11 -0.48
N VAL A 89 14.79 -0.55 -1.14
CA VAL A 89 13.44 -0.03 -0.96
C VAL A 89 12.62 -0.99 -0.09
N ASP A 90 12.09 -0.49 1.02
CA ASP A 90 11.26 -1.30 1.93
C ASP A 90 9.77 -0.96 1.80
N PRO A 91 8.95 -1.82 1.16
CA PRO A 91 7.54 -1.57 0.91
C PRO A 91 6.71 -1.51 2.20
N VAL A 92 7.18 -2.11 3.30
CA VAL A 92 6.51 -2.07 4.59
C VAL A 92 6.44 -0.64 5.12
N ILE A 93 7.44 0.21 4.82
CA ILE A 93 7.43 1.63 5.22
C ILE A 93 6.28 2.38 4.54
N ALA A 94 6.03 2.11 3.26
CA ALA A 94 4.94 2.76 2.53
C ALA A 94 3.57 2.32 3.08
N ILE A 95 3.37 1.02 3.32
CA ILE A 95 2.12 0.48 3.88
C ILE A 95 1.87 1.02 5.30
N ARG A 96 2.88 1.04 6.17
CA ARG A 96 2.76 1.60 7.53
C ARG A 96 2.36 3.06 7.51
N TYR A 97 2.98 3.86 6.65
CA TYR A 97 2.60 5.26 6.48
C TYR A 97 1.14 5.40 6.04
N MET A 98 0.68 4.57 5.09
CA MET A 98 -0.72 4.59 4.68
C MET A 98 -1.66 4.16 5.81
N VAL A 99 -1.29 3.18 6.64
CA VAL A 99 -2.08 2.82 7.83
C VAL A 99 -2.17 3.99 8.82
N ASP A 100 -1.10 4.74 9.05
CA ASP A 100 -1.13 5.93 9.93
C ASP A 100 -2.06 7.04 9.39
N VAL A 101 -2.16 7.15 8.06
CA VAL A 101 -3.07 8.09 7.38
C VAL A 101 -4.51 7.61 7.45
N LEU A 102 -4.75 6.34 7.08
CA LEU A 102 -6.08 5.76 6.97
C LEU A 102 -6.71 5.49 8.34
N LYS A 103 -5.89 5.29 9.38
CA LYS A 103 -6.35 4.99 10.76
C LYS A 103 -7.45 3.92 10.79
N PRO A 104 -7.27 2.77 10.12
CA PRO A 104 -8.28 1.71 10.17
C PRO A 104 -8.48 1.26 11.62
N THR A 105 -9.61 0.61 11.90
CA THR A 105 -9.87 -0.10 13.16
C THR A 105 -9.26 -1.50 13.18
N GLN A 106 -9.03 -2.11 12.01
CA GLN A 106 -8.35 -3.40 11.86
C GLN A 106 -7.51 -3.39 10.58
N ALA A 107 -6.35 -4.02 10.63
CA ALA A 107 -5.42 -4.11 9.51
C ALA A 107 -4.82 -5.51 9.45
N PHE A 108 -4.81 -6.12 8.26
CA PHE A 108 -4.29 -7.47 8.04
C PHE A 108 -3.28 -7.44 6.89
N GLU A 109 -2.02 -7.71 7.20
CA GLU A 109 -0.94 -7.69 6.21
C GLU A 109 -0.41 -9.08 5.87
N LYS A 110 0.05 -9.21 4.63
CA LYS A 110 0.89 -10.31 4.15
C LYS A 110 2.07 -9.73 3.40
N VAL A 111 3.27 -10.19 3.78
CA VAL A 111 4.50 -9.84 3.08
C VAL A 111 4.95 -11.06 2.28
N MET A 112 5.31 -10.85 1.02
CA MET A 112 5.74 -11.89 0.09
C MET A 112 7.14 -11.58 -0.45
N LYS A 113 8.05 -12.54 -0.40
CA LYS A 113 9.29 -12.51 -1.18
C LYS A 113 9.01 -12.98 -2.60
N ARG A 114 9.58 -12.30 -3.57
CA ARG A 114 9.35 -12.51 -5.00
C ARG A 114 10.70 -12.63 -5.71
N GLY A 115 10.78 -13.46 -6.74
CA GLY A 115 11.89 -13.45 -7.69
C GLY A 115 13.16 -14.23 -7.33
N ASP A 116 13.22 -14.88 -6.16
CA ASP A 116 14.34 -15.74 -5.74
C ASP A 116 13.96 -17.25 -5.71
N GLY A 117 12.85 -17.62 -6.32
CA GLY A 117 12.29 -18.98 -6.27
C GLY A 117 10.76 -18.99 -6.16
N PRO A 118 10.15 -20.02 -5.54
CA PRO A 118 8.74 -20.00 -5.18
C PRO A 118 8.39 -18.76 -4.37
N ILE A 119 7.15 -18.26 -4.50
CA ILE A 119 6.70 -17.14 -3.67
C ILE A 119 6.62 -17.62 -2.22
N GLU A 120 7.31 -16.90 -1.33
CA GLU A 120 7.29 -17.16 0.11
C GLU A 120 6.49 -16.07 0.83
N VAL A 121 5.52 -16.46 1.64
CA VAL A 121 4.84 -15.56 2.57
C VAL A 121 5.65 -15.49 3.85
N ILE A 122 6.11 -14.29 4.21
CA ILE A 122 6.88 -14.04 5.42
C ILE A 122 6.07 -13.25 6.45
N GLN A 123 6.33 -13.50 7.73
CA GLN A 123 5.82 -12.67 8.81
C GLN A 123 6.72 -11.43 8.95
N PRO A 124 6.16 -10.21 9.00
CA PRO A 124 6.93 -9.02 9.32
C PRO A 124 7.38 -9.07 10.79
N ASP A 125 8.62 -8.65 11.06
CA ASP A 125 9.20 -8.64 12.41
C ASP A 125 8.38 -7.81 13.41
N MET A 126 7.70 -6.78 12.90
CA MET A 126 6.84 -5.88 13.65
C MET A 126 5.48 -5.81 12.94
N PRO A 127 4.52 -6.68 13.31
CA PRO A 127 3.21 -6.65 12.70
C PRO A 127 2.48 -5.36 13.03
N ILE A 128 1.68 -4.89 12.08
CA ILE A 128 0.85 -3.69 12.27
C ILE A 128 -0.19 -3.95 13.37
N HIS A 129 -0.06 -3.22 14.48
CA HIS A 129 -1.01 -3.24 15.58
C HIS A 129 -1.87 -1.98 15.52
N VAL A 130 -3.12 -2.15 15.13
CA VAL A 130 -4.10 -1.09 15.25
C VAL A 130 -4.51 -0.95 16.72
N LYS A 131 -4.43 0.27 17.26
CA LYS A 131 -4.93 0.55 18.61
C LYS A 131 -6.44 0.32 18.62
N LYS A 132 -6.93 -0.59 19.45
CA LYS A 132 -8.37 -0.71 19.73
C LYS A 132 -8.85 0.63 20.28
N VAL A 133 -9.79 1.26 19.57
CA VAL A 133 -10.58 2.35 20.14
C VAL A 133 -11.53 1.67 21.14
N ILE A 134 -11.28 1.89 22.43
CA ILE A 134 -12.12 1.42 23.54
C ILE A 134 -13.23 2.45 23.76
#